data_AF-A0A960YBV1-F1
#
_entry.id   AF-A0A960YBV1-F1
#
_cell.length_a   1.000
_cell.length_b   1.000
_cell.length_c   1.000
_cell.angle_alpha   90.00
_cell.angle_beta   90.00
_cell.angle_gamma   90.00
#
_symmetry.space_group_name_H-M   'P 1'
#
loop_
_entity.id
_entity.type
_entity.pdbx_description
1 polymer ?
#
loop_
_entity_poly.entity_id
_entity_poly.type
_entity_poly.pdbx_seq_one_letter_code
_entity_poly.pdbx_strand_id
1 'polypeptide(L)'
;MMQSIKKVFRREKILPATEALKCSPKAIEKITEQVKSRPSGISSTFQIKINYKPTEVSFEVGFVEQEKELQTRHTYPVPIQMNEKDETYLLGSKLEYKEEENNFYIYPDIEIFAEPTPKKEIMRYSINRSVVSNLSSLPEFSIDRESFKKEKEA
;
A
#
# COMPACT_ATOMS: atom_id res chain seq x y z
N MET A 1 -26.56 28.22 5.16
CA MET A 1 -26.07 27.56 6.39
C MET A 1 -25.30 26.32 5.94
N MET A 2 -23.97 26.35 5.96
CA MET A 2 -23.13 25.22 5.55
C MET A 2 -23.07 24.20 6.68
N GLN A 3 -23.34 22.93 6.38
CA GLN A 3 -23.16 21.83 7.32
C GLN A 3 -21.83 21.13 7.02
N SER A 4 -20.89 21.18 7.96
CA SER A 4 -19.63 20.44 7.89
C SER A 4 -19.90 18.97 8.24
N ILE A 5 -19.64 18.06 7.31
CA ILE A 5 -19.75 16.62 7.57
C ILE A 5 -18.49 16.18 8.32
N LYS A 6 -18.60 15.97 9.63
CA LYS A 6 -17.51 15.42 10.44
C LYS A 6 -17.26 13.97 10.03
N LYS A 7 -16.08 13.70 9.45
CA LYS A 7 -15.43 12.38 9.28
C LYS A 7 -16.35 11.24 8.82
N VAL A 8 -16.33 10.96 7.52
CA VAL A 8 -17.08 9.85 6.90
C VAL A 8 -16.43 8.47 7.15
N PHE A 9 -15.19 8.41 7.62
CA PHE A 9 -14.50 7.15 7.87
C PHE A 9 -14.78 6.65 9.30
N ARG A 10 -15.79 5.78 9.46
CA ARG A 10 -16.02 4.99 10.69
C ARG A 10 -15.82 3.50 10.40
N ARG A 11 -14.96 2.88 11.23
CA ARG A 11 -14.52 1.47 11.32
C ARG A 11 -14.98 0.53 10.19
N GLU A 12 -13.97 0.17 9.41
CA GLU A 12 -13.95 -0.67 8.22
C GLU A 12 -14.42 -2.11 8.48
N LYS A 13 -15.26 -2.62 7.57
CA LYS A 13 -15.38 -4.06 7.34
C LYS A 13 -14.22 -4.43 6.41
N ILE A 14 -13.07 -4.75 6.99
CA ILE A 14 -11.86 -5.13 6.26
C ILE A 14 -12.16 -6.46 5.57
N LEU A 15 -12.22 -6.47 4.24
CA LEU A 15 -12.10 -7.71 3.47
C LEU A 15 -10.60 -8.00 3.40
N PRO A 16 -10.08 -9.10 3.94
CA PRO A 16 -8.65 -9.35 3.84
C PRO A 16 -8.30 -9.53 2.36
N ALA A 17 -7.42 -8.68 1.83
CA ALA A 17 -6.70 -9.00 0.61
C ALA A 17 -5.96 -10.32 0.87
N THR A 18 -6.24 -11.35 0.09
CA THR A 18 -5.67 -12.71 0.29
C THR A 18 -4.48 -12.98 -0.62
N GLU A 19 -4.26 -12.12 -1.61
CA GLU A 19 -3.18 -12.27 -2.57
C GLU A 19 -1.87 -11.72 -2.02
N ALA A 20 -0.76 -12.40 -2.32
CA ALA A 20 0.58 -11.95 -1.94
C ALA A 20 0.96 -10.63 -2.64
N LEU A 21 2.00 -9.95 -2.13
CA LEU A 21 2.62 -8.81 -2.83
C LEU A 21 3.04 -9.21 -4.24
N LYS A 22 2.55 -8.49 -5.25
CA LYS A 22 2.85 -8.72 -6.67
C LYS A 22 4.12 -7.97 -7.05
N CYS A 23 5.12 -8.65 -7.60
CA CYS A 23 6.31 -8.00 -8.13
C CYS A 23 6.16 -7.79 -9.64
N SER A 24 6.37 -6.55 -10.10
CA SER A 24 6.46 -6.26 -11.54
C SER A 24 7.65 -6.99 -12.19
N PRO A 25 7.61 -7.29 -13.50
CA PRO A 25 8.74 -7.91 -14.20
C PRO A 25 10.06 -7.14 -14.03
N LYS A 26 10.01 -5.80 -14.11
CA LYS A 26 11.18 -4.94 -13.90
C LYS A 26 11.73 -5.02 -12.48
N ALA A 27 10.85 -5.09 -11.47
CA ALA A 27 11.29 -5.27 -10.09
C ALA A 27 11.97 -6.64 -9.89
N ILE A 28 11.39 -7.70 -10.46
CA ILE A 28 11.96 -9.06 -10.43
C ILE A 28 13.35 -9.07 -11.07
N GLU A 29 13.47 -8.49 -12.27
CA GLU A 29 14.73 -8.39 -13.00
C GLU A 29 15.77 -7.63 -12.18
N LYS A 30 15.40 -6.45 -11.67
CA LYS A 30 16.34 -5.61 -10.91
C LYS A 30 16.81 -6.27 -9.62
N ILE A 31 15.88 -6.91 -8.90
CA ILE A 31 16.22 -7.63 -7.67
C ILE A 31 17.17 -8.79 -8.00
N THR A 32 16.84 -9.58 -9.03
CA THR A 32 17.64 -10.73 -9.45
C THR A 32 19.05 -10.33 -9.90
N GLU A 33 19.16 -9.25 -10.68
CA GLU A 33 20.44 -8.68 -11.12
C GLU A 33 21.31 -8.31 -9.92
N GLN A 34 20.76 -7.56 -8.96
CA GLN A 34 21.52 -7.09 -7.79
C GLN A 34 21.93 -8.21 -6.83
N VAL A 35 21.13 -9.27 -6.72
CA VAL A 35 21.54 -10.48 -5.97
C VAL A 35 22.72 -11.17 -6.67
N LYS A 36 22.68 -11.31 -8.00
CA LYS A 36 23.73 -11.97 -8.78
C LYS A 36 25.03 -11.19 -8.85
N SER A 37 24.98 -9.86 -8.82
CA SER A 37 26.16 -9.00 -8.88
C SER A 37 26.95 -8.96 -7.56
N ARG A 38 26.50 -9.66 -6.52
CA ARG A 38 27.15 -9.66 -5.19
C ARG A 38 28.35 -10.61 -5.15
N PRO A 39 29.39 -10.30 -4.35
CA PRO A 39 30.55 -11.17 -4.19
C PRO A 39 30.16 -12.56 -3.67
N SER A 40 30.84 -13.59 -4.20
CA SER A 40 30.70 -14.97 -3.74
C SER A 40 31.13 -15.09 -2.27
N GLY A 41 30.17 -15.36 -1.38
CA GLY A 41 30.39 -15.48 0.07
C GLY A 41 29.45 -14.63 0.91
N ILE A 42 28.74 -13.67 0.31
CA ILE A 42 27.73 -12.85 0.99
C ILE A 42 26.34 -13.32 0.53
N SER A 43 25.58 -13.97 1.43
CA SER A 43 24.16 -14.23 1.19
C SER A 43 23.38 -12.95 1.48
N SER A 44 22.91 -12.27 0.43
CA SER A 44 22.04 -11.10 0.56
C SER A 44 20.63 -11.40 0.06
N THR A 45 19.64 -10.79 0.69
CA THR A 45 18.25 -10.87 0.27
C THR A 45 17.63 -9.48 0.17
N PHE A 46 16.59 -9.34 -0.64
CA PHE A 46 15.87 -8.08 -0.74
C PHE A 46 14.92 -7.96 0.46
N GLN A 47 15.13 -6.97 1.31
CA GLN A 47 14.27 -6.71 2.46
C GLN A 47 13.27 -5.61 2.15
N ILE A 48 12.02 -5.83 2.55
CA ILE A 48 10.99 -4.81 2.64
C ILE A 48 10.64 -4.65 4.12
N LYS A 49 10.76 -3.42 4.62
CA LYS A 49 10.46 -3.08 6.00
C LYS A 49 9.51 -1.90 6.06
N ILE A 50 8.50 -2.01 6.92
CA ILE A 50 7.55 -0.93 7.18
C ILE A 50 7.87 -0.29 8.53
N ASN A 51 8.19 1.00 8.51
CA ASN A 51 8.41 1.76 9.72
C ASN A 51 7.10 2.41 10.17
N TYR A 52 6.48 1.81 11.19
CA TYR A 52 5.27 2.33 11.81
C TYR A 52 5.62 3.44 12.81
N LYS A 53 5.60 4.71 12.39
CA LYS A 53 5.66 5.84 13.31
C LYS A 53 4.24 6.29 13.69
N PRO A 54 4.05 6.95 14.85
CA PRO A 54 2.72 7.41 15.27
C PRO A 54 2.03 8.33 14.26
N THR A 55 2.79 9.12 13.51
CA THR A 55 2.27 10.14 12.58
C THR A 55 2.43 9.79 11.11
N GLU A 56 3.20 8.76 10.78
CA GLU A 56 3.60 8.46 9.41
C GLU A 56 3.96 6.97 9.28
N VAL A 57 3.72 6.41 8.11
CA VAL A 57 4.33 5.14 7.71
C VAL A 57 5.27 5.40 6.55
N SER A 58 6.51 4.97 6.73
CA SER A 58 7.50 4.93 5.67
C SER A 58 7.87 3.50 5.32
N PHE A 59 8.25 3.30 4.07
CA PHE A 59 8.69 2.02 3.53
C PHE A 59 10.19 2.11 3.27
N GLU A 60 10.91 1.11 3.74
CA GLU A 60 12.33 0.93 3.45
C GLU A 60 12.48 -0.34 2.63
N VAL A 61 13.20 -0.23 1.52
CA VAL A 61 13.49 -1.35 0.63
C VAL A 61 14.97 -1.33 0.31
N GLY A 62 15.58 -2.51 0.28
CA GLY A 62 17.00 -2.61 0.04
C GLY A 62 17.51 -4.03 0.21
N PHE A 63 18.83 -4.16 0.23
CA PHE A 63 19.49 -5.46 0.35
C PHE A 63 20.25 -5.54 1.65
N VAL A 64 19.92 -6.57 2.43
CA VAL A 64 20.54 -6.86 3.72
C VAL A 64 21.22 -8.23 3.67
N GLU A 65 22.10 -8.50 4.63
CA GLU A 65 22.56 -9.86 4.86
C GLU A 65 21.36 -10.75 5.20
N GLN A 66 21.33 -11.94 4.64
CA GLN A 66 20.22 -12.86 4.80
C GLN A 66 20.10 -13.29 6.26
N GLU A 67 18.99 -12.92 6.91
CA GLU A 67 18.68 -13.37 8.27
C GLU A 67 17.84 -14.63 8.20
N LYS A 68 18.29 -15.71 8.86
CA LYS A 68 17.61 -17.02 8.79
C LYS A 68 16.22 -17.03 9.43
N GLU A 69 15.93 -16.07 10.30
CA GLU A 69 14.72 -16.02 11.13
C GLU A 69 13.54 -15.31 10.47
N LEU A 70 13.78 -14.53 9.40
CA LEU A 70 12.72 -13.83 8.70
C LEU A 70 12.32 -14.60 7.44
N GLN A 71 11.26 -15.40 7.59
CA GLN A 71 10.61 -16.10 6.48
C GLN A 71 9.28 -15.44 6.15
N THR A 72 8.99 -15.37 4.85
CA THR A 72 7.69 -14.93 4.35
C THR A 72 6.68 -16.07 4.39
N ARG A 73 5.42 -15.73 4.63
CA ARG A 73 4.27 -16.64 4.56
C ARG A 73 3.98 -17.06 3.12
N HIS A 74 4.19 -16.14 2.18
CA HIS A 74 4.02 -16.41 0.76
C HIS A 74 5.36 -16.67 0.06
N THR A 75 5.32 -17.46 -1.01
CA THR A 75 6.47 -17.64 -1.91
C THR A 75 6.50 -16.53 -2.95
N TYR A 76 7.64 -15.87 -3.08
CA TYR A 76 7.87 -14.80 -4.06
C TYR A 76 8.78 -15.29 -5.20
N PRO A 77 8.66 -14.72 -6.41
CA PRO A 77 9.50 -15.08 -7.56
C PRO A 77 10.98 -14.66 -7.40
N VAL A 78 11.27 -13.84 -6.39
CA VAL A 78 12.61 -13.40 -6.01
C VAL A 78 12.78 -13.56 -4.49
N PRO A 79 14.02 -13.72 -3.98
CA PRO A 79 14.24 -13.78 -2.54
C PRO A 79 13.85 -12.44 -1.90
N ILE A 80 12.77 -12.48 -1.12
CA ILE A 80 12.30 -11.34 -0.33
C ILE A 80 12.28 -11.73 1.14
N GLN A 81 12.71 -10.81 1.99
CA GLN A 81 12.63 -10.90 3.43
C GLN A 81 11.72 -9.79 3.96
N MET A 82 10.73 -10.16 4.77
CA MET A 82 9.86 -9.23 5.49
C MET A 82 9.32 -9.94 6.73
N ASN A 83 8.95 -9.17 7.75
CA ASN A 83 8.27 -9.76 8.90
C ASN A 83 6.79 -10.02 8.56
N GLU A 84 6.14 -10.87 9.36
CA GLU A 84 4.74 -11.26 9.16
C GLU A 84 3.75 -10.08 9.11
N LYS A 85 3.98 -9.05 9.93
CA LYS A 85 3.11 -7.89 10.03
C LYS A 85 3.21 -7.03 8.77
N ASP A 86 4.42 -6.82 8.29
CA ASP A 86 4.72 -6.08 7.07
C ASP A 86 4.14 -6.81 5.86
N GLU A 87 4.30 -8.14 5.80
CA GLU A 87 3.72 -8.98 4.75
C GLU A 87 2.20 -8.88 4.71
N THR A 88 1.55 -8.95 5.87
CA THR A 88 0.10 -8.79 6.00
C THR A 88 -0.35 -7.42 5.50
N TYR A 89 0.43 -6.37 5.74
CA TYR A 89 0.13 -5.03 5.25
C TYR A 89 0.34 -4.89 3.74
N LEU A 90 1.19 -5.70 3.13
CA LEU A 90 1.52 -5.63 1.72
C LEU A 90 0.66 -6.54 0.83
N LEU A 91 -0.24 -7.33 1.40
CA LEU A 91 -1.17 -8.17 0.63
C LEU A 91 -1.90 -7.37 -0.46
N GLY A 92 -1.98 -7.96 -1.66
CA GLY A 92 -2.54 -7.39 -2.89
C GLY A 92 -1.69 -6.30 -3.56
N SER A 93 -0.78 -5.66 -2.82
CA SER A 93 0.01 -4.51 -3.31
C SER A 93 0.92 -4.90 -4.49
N LYS A 94 1.39 -3.91 -5.24
CA LYS A 94 2.33 -4.07 -6.35
C LYS A 94 3.67 -3.42 -6.01
N LEU A 95 4.76 -4.18 -6.08
CA LEU A 95 6.14 -3.67 -6.07
C LEU A 95 6.61 -3.41 -7.51
N GLU A 96 7.00 -2.17 -7.77
CA GLU A 96 7.44 -1.70 -9.08
C GLU A 96 8.83 -1.10 -8.99
N TYR A 97 9.67 -1.35 -9.99
CA TYR A 97 10.94 -0.65 -10.14
C TYR A 97 10.83 0.31 -11.30
N LYS A 98 11.19 1.58 -11.04
CA LYS A 98 11.24 2.62 -12.05
C LYS A 98 12.69 2.95 -12.37
N GLU A 99 13.13 2.58 -13.56
CA GLU A 99 14.49 2.82 -14.05
C GLU A 99 14.85 4.31 -14.10
N GLU A 100 13.92 5.16 -14.55
CA GLU A 100 14.13 6.61 -14.68
C GLU A 100 14.49 7.28 -13.34
N GLU A 101 13.91 6.76 -12.26
CA GLU A 101 14.09 7.28 -10.90
C GLU A 101 15.10 6.43 -10.11
N ASN A 102 15.59 5.34 -10.71
CA ASN A 102 16.39 4.28 -10.08
C ASN A 102 15.86 3.87 -8.70
N ASN A 103 14.55 3.69 -8.58
CA ASN A 103 13.90 3.49 -7.28
C ASN A 103 12.75 2.49 -7.34
N PHE A 104 12.44 1.90 -6.18
CA PHE A 104 11.35 0.98 -5.99
C PHE A 104 10.13 1.70 -5.39
N TYR A 105 8.96 1.34 -5.88
CA TYR A 105 7.67 1.88 -5.48
C TYR A 105 6.73 0.76 -5.07
N ILE A 106 6.00 0.97 -3.98
CA ILE A 106 4.94 0.06 -3.53
C ILE A 106 3.61 0.75 -3.76
N TYR A 107 2.79 0.18 -4.63
CA TYR A 107 1.44 0.63 -4.91
C TYR A 107 0.45 -0.25 -4.14
N PRO A 108 -0.25 0.29 -3.14
CA PRO A 108 -1.26 -0.48 -2.44
C PRO A 108 -2.43 -0.77 -3.38
N ASP A 109 -2.90 -2.02 -3.39
CA ASP A 109 -4.15 -2.38 -4.06
C ASP A 109 -5.31 -1.91 -3.17
N ILE A 110 -5.96 -0.80 -3.56
CA ILE A 110 -7.03 -0.16 -2.82
C ILE A 110 -8.26 -0.13 -3.72
N GLU A 111 -9.30 -0.85 -3.29
CA GLU A 111 -10.65 -0.65 -3.80
C GLU A 111 -11.39 0.33 -2.89
N ILE A 112 -12.01 1.34 -3.48
CA ILE A 112 -12.87 2.29 -2.78
C ILE A 112 -14.31 1.94 -3.09
N PHE A 113 -15.04 1.52 -2.05
CA PHE A 113 -16.48 1.33 -2.12
C PHE A 113 -17.19 2.59 -1.68
N ALA A 114 -18.28 2.93 -2.38
CA ALA A 114 -19.15 4.03 -2.04
C ALA A 114 -20.59 3.54 -1.95
N GLU A 115 -21.22 3.68 -0.78
CA GLU A 115 -22.62 3.31 -0.57
C GLU A 115 -23.46 4.53 -0.13
N PRO A 116 -24.68 4.71 -0.67
CA PRO A 116 -25.56 5.76 -0.20
C PRO A 116 -26.06 5.44 1.21
N THR A 117 -26.09 6.43 2.10
CA THR A 117 -26.74 6.27 3.40
C THR A 117 -28.27 6.47 3.28
N PRO A 118 -29.07 6.07 4.29
CA PRO A 118 -30.52 6.33 4.30
C PRO A 118 -30.88 7.81 4.09
N LYS A 119 -29.97 8.71 4.47
CA LYS A 119 -30.01 10.12 4.08
C LYS A 119 -29.29 10.24 2.73
N LYS A 120 -30.05 10.19 1.63
CA LYS A 120 -29.57 10.16 0.23
C LYS A 120 -28.55 11.25 -0.18
N GLU A 121 -28.33 12.26 0.66
CA GLU A 121 -27.33 13.31 0.47
C GLU A 121 -25.95 12.98 1.06
N ILE A 122 -25.80 11.85 1.75
CA ILE A 122 -24.54 11.41 2.37
C ILE A 122 -24.13 10.07 1.75
N MET A 123 -22.93 10.04 1.18
CA MET A 123 -22.23 8.82 0.75
C MET A 123 -21.34 8.32 1.88
N ARG A 124 -21.32 7.00 2.10
CA ARG A 124 -20.33 6.34 2.97
C ARG A 124 -19.27 5.72 2.07
N TYR A 125 -18.01 5.98 2.40
CA TYR A 125 -16.87 5.39 1.72
C TYR A 125 -16.21 4.34 2.62
N SER A 126 -15.81 3.22 2.04
CA SER A 126 -14.95 2.23 2.69
C SER A 126 -13.87 1.76 1.74
N ILE A 127 -12.78 1.24 2.28
CA ILE A 127 -11.69 0.64 1.51
C ILE A 127 -11.55 -0.83 1.84
N ASN A 128 -11.03 -1.62 0.90
CA ASN A 128 -10.83 -3.06 1.07
C ASN A 128 -9.61 -3.43 1.92
N ARG A 129 -8.89 -2.48 2.53
CA ARG A 129 -7.70 -2.79 3.34
C ARG A 129 -7.50 -1.83 4.49
N SER A 130 -6.83 -2.31 5.52
CA SER A 130 -6.34 -1.44 6.59
C SER A 130 -5.28 -0.51 6.00
N VAL A 131 -5.55 0.79 6.04
CA VAL A 131 -4.53 1.81 5.82
C VAL A 131 -3.99 2.17 7.20
N VAL A 132 -2.67 2.20 7.37
CA VAL A 132 -2.09 2.84 8.55
C VAL A 132 -2.30 4.34 8.38
N SER A 133 -3.50 4.78 8.73
CA SER A 133 -3.85 6.19 8.84
C SER A 133 -3.82 6.55 10.32
N ASN A 134 -2.99 7.51 10.68
CA ASN A 134 -3.37 8.34 11.79
C ASN A 134 -4.54 9.18 11.27
N LEU A 135 -5.78 8.83 11.64
CA LEU A 135 -7.04 9.46 11.20
C LEU A 135 -7.14 10.97 11.56
N SER A 136 -6.04 11.59 11.97
CA SER A 136 -5.90 13.01 12.26
C SER A 136 -5.67 13.87 11.02
N SER A 137 -5.20 13.32 9.89
CA SER A 137 -4.72 14.16 8.76
C SER A 137 -5.10 13.70 7.34
N LEU A 138 -6.13 12.85 7.15
CA LEU A 138 -6.62 12.63 5.79
C LEU A 138 -7.10 13.97 5.21
N PRO A 139 -6.62 14.38 4.02
CA PRO A 139 -7.10 15.58 3.36
C PRO A 139 -8.62 15.45 3.18
N GLU A 140 -9.36 16.39 3.77
CA GLU A 140 -10.80 16.53 3.53
C GLU A 140 -10.99 17.13 2.14
N PHE A 141 -11.48 16.31 1.20
CA PHE A 141 -11.96 16.80 -0.07
C PHE A 141 -13.45 17.09 0.06
N SER A 142 -13.83 18.36 -0.07
CA SER A 142 -15.22 18.78 -0.19
C SER A 142 -15.49 19.20 -1.62
N ILE A 143 -16.37 18.49 -2.30
CA ILE A 143 -16.92 18.94 -3.60
C ILE A 143 -18.25 19.61 -3.27
N ASP A 144 -18.38 20.88 -3.64
CA ASP A 144 -19.65 21.58 -3.49
C ASP A 144 -20.70 21.07 -4.50
N ARG A 145 -21.97 21.28 -4.19
CA ARG A 145 -23.10 20.73 -4.95
C ARG A 145 -23.20 21.30 -6.36
N GLU A 146 -22.62 22.47 -6.64
CA GLU A 146 -22.61 23.07 -7.97
C GLU A 146 -21.50 22.47 -8.84
N SER A 147 -20.33 22.22 -8.25
CA SER A 147 -19.20 21.54 -8.91
C SER A 147 -19.57 20.13 -9.39
N PHE A 148 -20.31 19.35 -8.58
CA PHE A 148 -20.76 18.00 -8.98
C PHE A 148 -21.79 18.01 -10.12
N LYS A 149 -22.59 19.08 -10.25
CA LYS A 149 -23.59 19.19 -11.32
C LYS A 149 -22.96 19.55 -12.66
N LYS A 150 -21.96 20.43 -12.65
CA LYS A 150 -21.22 20.82 -13.87
C LYS A 150 -20.50 19.63 -14.52
N GLU A 151 -19.99 18.69 -13.74
CA GLU A 151 -19.36 17.46 -14.28
C GLU A 151 -20.35 16.48 -14.91
N LYS A 152 -21.64 16.54 -14.57
CA LYS A 152 -22.66 15.67 -15.19
C LYS A 152 -23.20 16.19 -16.52
N GLU A 153 -22.93 17.46 -16.84
CA GLU A 153 -23.43 18.15 -18.03
C GLU A 153 -22.34 18.36 -19.10
N ALA A 154 -21.10 17.90 -18.82
CA ALA A 154 -19.97 17.85 -19.75
C ALA A 154 -19.75 16.43 -20.28
#